data_AF-J0UDI3-F1
#
_entry.id   AF-J0UDI3-F1
#
_cell.length_a   1.000
_cell.length_b   1.000
_cell.length_c   1.000
_cell.angle_alpha   90.00
_cell.angle_beta   90.00
_cell.angle_gamma   90.00
#
_symmetry.space_group_name_H-M   'P 1'
#
loop_
_entity.id
_entity.type
_entity.pdbx_description
1 polymer ?
#
loop_
_entity_poly.entity_id
_entity_poly.type
_entity_poly.pdbx_seq_one_letter_code
_entity_poly.pdbx_strand_id
1 'polypeptide(L)'
;MGIVKISDQMHENLRIASNALSRSINAQAEHWMRVGMLAELHPELSHSQICQLLIRAEQAGGFDLAALAQALPSPAGGGSGSQTSL
;
A
#
# COMPACT_ATOMS: atom_id res chain seq x y z
N MET A 1 1.90 -7.40 -21.15
CA MET A 1 1.98 -6.36 -20.09
C MET A 1 1.30 -5.11 -20.62
N GLY A 2 0.35 -4.51 -19.89
CA GLY A 2 -0.26 -3.23 -20.28
C GLY A 2 0.73 -2.09 -20.05
N ILE A 3 0.99 -1.27 -21.07
CA ILE A 3 1.87 -0.10 -20.93
C ILE A 3 1.02 1.06 -20.41
N VAL A 4 1.34 1.56 -19.22
CA VAL A 4 0.73 2.77 -18.68
C VAL A 4 1.47 3.98 -19.25
N LYS A 5 0.75 4.86 -19.95
CA LYS A 5 1.31 6.13 -20.44
C LYS A 5 1.31 7.15 -19.31
N ILE A 6 2.43 7.83 -19.13
CA ILE A 6 2.59 8.96 -18.23
C ILE A 6 3.16 10.14 -19.01
N SER A 7 2.97 11.37 -18.53
CA SER A 7 3.50 12.57 -19.18
C SER A 7 5.03 12.62 -19.10
N ASP A 8 5.67 13.29 -20.06
CA ASP A 8 7.13 13.47 -20.08
C ASP A 8 7.65 14.13 -18.80
N GLN A 9 6.92 15.14 -18.30
CA GLN A 9 7.24 15.81 -17.04
C GLN A 9 7.22 14.82 -15.85
N MET A 10 6.26 13.91 -15.81
CA MET A 10 6.17 12.93 -14.73
C MET A 10 7.28 11.87 -14.85
N HIS A 11 7.62 11.47 -16.08
CA HIS A 11 8.73 10.57 -16.34
C HIS A 11 10.08 11.17 -15.87
N GLU A 12 10.29 12.47 -16.08
CA GLU A 12 11.49 13.15 -15.59
C GLU A 12 11.51 13.25 -14.06
N ASN A 13 10.37 13.57 -13.43
CA ASN A 13 10.26 13.57 -11.97
C ASN A 13 10.56 12.17 -11.37
N LEU A 14 10.09 11.10 -12.02
CA LEU A 14 10.40 9.72 -11.64
C LEU A 14 11.89 9.43 -11.76
N ARG A 15 12.55 9.88 -12.83
CA ARG A 15 14.00 9.71 -13.04
C ARG A 15 14.80 10.39 -11.93
N ILE A 16 14.46 11.63 -11.57
CA ILE A 16 15.13 12.36 -10.48
C ILE A 16 14.95 11.62 -9.15
N ALA A 17 13.72 11.21 -8.81
CA ALA A 17 13.43 10.50 -7.56
C ALA A 17 14.12 9.13 -7.51
N SER A 18 14.10 8.38 -8.62
CA SER A 18 14.76 7.09 -8.80
C SER A 18 16.25 7.18 -8.50
N ASN A 19 16.94 8.19 -9.04
CA ASN A 19 18.36 8.45 -8.77
C ASN A 19 18.60 8.81 -7.29
N ALA A 20 17.79 9.71 -6.72
CA ALA A 20 17.94 10.14 -5.33
C ALA A 20 17.71 9.01 -4.32
N LEU A 21 16.80 8.09 -4.65
CA LEU A 21 16.35 7.03 -3.75
C LEU A 21 16.90 5.64 -4.14
N SER A 22 17.92 5.61 -5.01
CA SER A 22 18.69 4.42 -5.41
C SER A 22 17.83 3.23 -5.82
N ARG A 23 16.82 3.48 -6.67
CA ARG A 23 15.88 2.47 -7.16
C ARG A 23 15.65 2.64 -8.66
N SER A 24 15.25 1.61 -9.40
CA SER A 24 14.93 1.78 -10.83
C SER A 24 13.70 2.68 -11.03
N ILE A 25 13.52 3.25 -12.24
CA ILE A 25 12.36 4.09 -12.57
C ILE A 25 11.05 3.31 -12.37
N ASN A 26 11.01 2.05 -12.80
CA ASN A 26 9.83 1.19 -12.62
C ASN A 26 9.57 0.91 -11.14
N ALA A 27 10.61 0.57 -10.36
CA ALA A 27 10.46 0.34 -8.92
C ALA A 27 10.01 1.62 -8.18
N GLN A 28 10.46 2.80 -8.61
CA GLN A 28 9.99 4.08 -8.10
C GLN A 28 8.51 4.32 -8.41
N ALA A 29 8.09 4.04 -9.64
CA ALA A 29 6.69 4.16 -10.05
C ALA A 29 5.79 3.19 -9.26
N GLU A 30 6.19 1.92 -9.17
CA GLU A 30 5.49 0.91 -8.38
C GLU A 30 5.37 1.32 -6.91
N HIS A 31 6.44 1.84 -6.32
CA HIS A 31 6.42 2.30 -4.93
C HIS A 31 5.39 3.42 -4.73
N TRP A 32 5.37 4.44 -5.60
CA TRP A 32 4.37 5.50 -5.52
C TRP A 32 2.95 5.00 -5.72
N MET A 33 2.74 4.06 -6.66
CA MET A 33 1.42 3.45 -6.86
C MET A 33 0.96 2.72 -5.60
N ARG A 34 1.82 1.89 -4.99
CA ARG A 34 1.48 1.17 -3.75
C ARG A 34 1.20 2.12 -2.58
N VAL A 35 2.02 3.16 -2.42
CA VAL A 35 1.80 4.20 -1.38
C VAL A 35 0.47 4.92 -1.61
N GLY A 36 0.20 5.36 -2.85
CA GLY A 36 -1.05 6.07 -3.17
C GLY A 36 -2.30 5.21 -2.97
N MET A 37 -2.25 3.94 -3.36
CA MET A 37 -3.35 3.00 -3.14
C MET A 37 -3.61 2.77 -1.65
N LEU A 38 -2.55 2.60 -0.83
CA LEU A 38 -2.70 2.44 0.61
C LEU A 38 -3.22 3.71 1.29
N ALA A 39 -2.77 4.88 0.85
CA ALA A 39 -3.27 6.16 1.37
C ALA A 39 -4.75 6.38 1.04
N GLU A 40 -5.20 5.95 -0.14
CA GLU A 40 -6.62 6.03 -0.55
C GLU A 40 -7.50 5.05 0.24
N LEU A 41 -7.02 3.83 0.47
CA LEU A 41 -7.76 2.80 1.23
C LEU A 41 -7.76 3.05 2.74
N HIS A 42 -6.72 3.73 3.25
CA HIS A 42 -6.49 3.97 4.66
C HIS A 42 -6.09 5.43 4.92
N PRO A 43 -7.04 6.38 4.74
CA PRO A 43 -6.75 7.82 4.91
C PRO A 43 -6.31 8.20 6.33
N GLU A 44 -6.58 7.35 7.32
CA GLU A 44 -6.14 7.50 8.71
C GLU A 44 -4.67 7.15 8.95
N LEU A 45 -4.04 6.40 8.04
CA LEU A 45 -2.65 5.99 8.21
C LEU A 45 -1.70 7.10 7.79
N SER A 46 -0.74 7.39 8.67
CA SER A 46 0.39 8.24 8.34
C SER A 46 1.32 7.56 7.32
N HIS A 47 2.09 8.37 6.58
CA HIS A 47 3.08 7.87 5.62
C HIS A 47 4.05 6.85 6.22
N SER A 48 4.48 7.05 7.47
CA SER A 48 5.38 6.10 8.16
C SER A 48 4.70 4.75 8.43
N GLN A 49 3.40 4.74 8.77
CA GLN A 49 2.63 3.50 8.92
C GLN A 49 2.43 2.79 7.58
N ILE A 50 2.17 3.54 6.51
CA ILE A 50 2.10 2.99 5.14
C ILE A 50 3.42 2.31 4.76
N CYS A 51 4.56 2.96 5.01
CA CYS A 51 5.88 2.36 4.77
C CYS A 51 6.08 1.05 5.57
N GLN A 52 5.69 1.02 6.84
CA GLN A 52 5.77 -0.21 7.65
C GLN A 52 4.90 -1.32 7.08
N LEU A 53 3.70 -1.00 6.59
CA LEU A 53 2.81 -1.97 5.96
C LEU A 53 3.42 -2.56 4.69
N LEU A 54 4.03 -1.72 3.85
CA LEU A 54 4.74 -2.17 2.64
C LEU A 54 5.90 -3.12 2.98
N ILE A 55 6.69 -2.81 4.01
CA ILE A 55 7.77 -3.68 4.46
C ILE A 55 7.23 -5.04 4.91
N ARG A 56 6.13 -5.06 5.69
CA ARG A 56 5.49 -6.31 6.14
C ARG A 56 4.95 -7.12 4.98
N ALA A 57 4.32 -6.49 3.99
CA ALA A 57 3.84 -7.15 2.79
C ALA A 57 5.00 -7.81 2.02
N GLU A 58 6.10 -7.10 1.82
CA GLU A 58 7.27 -7.65 1.14
C GLU A 58 7.87 -8.86 1.90
N GLN A 59 7.97 -8.78 3.23
CA GLN A 59 8.42 -9.90 4.07
C GLN A 59 7.46 -11.12 4.00
N ALA A 60 6.18 -10.89 3.74
CA ALA A 60 5.16 -11.93 3.60
C ALA A 60 5.15 -12.59 2.20
N GLY A 61 6.09 -12.24 1.31
CA GLY A 61 6.21 -12.82 -0.03
C GLY A 61 5.77 -11.89 -1.17
N GLY A 62 5.56 -10.60 -0.88
CA GLY A 62 5.31 -9.57 -1.87
C GLY A 62 4.03 -8.77 -1.62
N PHE A 63 3.87 -7.67 -2.35
CA PHE A 63 2.68 -6.84 -2.28
C PHE A 63 1.54 -7.42 -3.12
N ASP A 64 0.50 -7.93 -2.45
CA ASP A 64 -0.80 -8.25 -3.06
C ASP A 64 -1.91 -7.38 -2.45
N LEU A 65 -2.49 -6.51 -3.27
CA LEU A 65 -3.60 -5.65 -2.87
C LEU A 65 -4.84 -6.46 -2.45
N ALA A 66 -5.11 -7.58 -3.13
CA ALA A 66 -6.28 -8.40 -2.82
C ALA A 66 -6.15 -9.07 -1.45
N ALA A 67 -4.94 -9.50 -1.10
CA ALA A 67 -4.63 -10.01 0.23
C ALA A 67 -4.74 -8.91 1.31
N LEU A 68 -4.23 -7.70 1.03
CA LEU A 68 -4.31 -6.56 1.96
C LEU A 68 -5.74 -6.11 2.23
N ALA A 69 -6.60 -6.07 1.20
CA ALA A 69 -8.02 -5.75 1.37
C ALA A 69 -8.78 -6.79 2.23
N GLN A 70 -8.39 -8.06 2.14
CA GLN A 70 -9.00 -9.16 2.91
C GLN A 70 -8.47 -9.28 4.35
N ALA A 71 -7.23 -8.87 4.59
CA ALA A 71 -6.60 -8.89 5.92
C ALA A 71 -7.12 -7.78 6.85
N LEU A 72 -7.98 -6.88 6.37
CA LEU A 72 -8.58 -5.85 7.19
C LEU A 72 -9.64 -6.46 8.12
N PRO A 73 -9.55 -6.20 9.44
CA PRO A 73 -10.63 -6.59 10.33
C PRO A 73 -11.89 -5.86 9.87
N SER A 74 -12.96 -6.61 9.57
CA SER A 74 -14.28 -6.01 9.38
C SER A 74 -14.60 -5.17 10.62
N PRO A 75 -15.15 -3.94 10.47
CA PRO A 75 -15.47 -3.07 11.60
C PRO A 75 -16.63 -3.56 12.49
N ALA A 76 -16.93 -4.86 12.50
CA ALA A 76 -18.00 -5.45 13.29
C ALA A 76 -17.61 -6.82 13.85
N GLY A 77 -16.69 -6.81 14.83
CA GLY A 77 -16.52 -7.88 15.81
C GLY A 77 -17.28 -7.56 17.10
N GLY A 78 -18.54 -7.16 17.00
CA GLY A 78 -19.46 -7.01 18.12
C GLY A 78 -19.89 -8.38 18.65
N GLY A 79 -18.97 -9.10 19.29
CA GLY A 79 -19.27 -10.32 20.03
C GLY A 79 -20.01 -9.99 21.32
N SER A 80 -21.28 -9.63 21.23
CA SER A 80 -22.21 -9.66 22.35
C SER A 80 -22.42 -11.14 22.71
N GLY A 81 -21.65 -11.61 23.68
CA GLY A 81 -21.74 -12.94 24.25
C GLY A 81 -22.09 -12.89 25.74
N SER A 82 -23.02 -12.03 26.15
CA SER A 82 -23.67 -12.15 27.46
C SER A 82 -24.74 -13.24 27.38
N GLN A 83 -24.32 -14.50 27.47
CA GLN A 83 -25.21 -15.59 27.84
C GLN A 83 -25.49 -15.50 29.35
N THR A 84 -26.70 -15.07 29.67
CA THR A 84 -27.33 -15.18 30.98
C THR A 84 -27.60 -16.65 31.30
N SER A 85 -26.96 -17.19 32.34
CA SER A 85 -27.22 -18.47 33.02
C SER A 85 -26.47 -18.38 34.35
N LEU A 86 -27.02 -18.52 35.55
CA LEU A 86 -28.25 -19.10 36.10
C LEU A 86 -28.71 -18.23 37.29
#